data_AF-A0A851DNX0-F1
#
_entry.id   AF-A0A851DNX0-F1
#
_cell.length_a   1.000
_cell.length_b   1.000
_cell.length_c   1.000
_cell.angle_alpha   90.00
_cell.angle_beta   90.00
_cell.angle_gamma   90.00
#
_symmetry.space_group_name_H-M   'P 1'
#
loop_
_entity.id
_entity.type
_entity.pdbx_description
1 polymer ?
#
loop_
_entity_poly.entity_id
_entity_poly.type
_entity_poly.pdbx_seq_one_letter_code
_entity_poly.pdbx_strand_id
1 'polypeptide(L)'
;GRDATRAFATGDFTPAGLVDDVSALSPGELLAIQSWLSFYQANYDPVGKLVGRFYDENGAPTEALRQAEAAIEEAQKFQAESERRKLQFPPCNSEWSSAKGSRVWCSTQSGGVKRAWAGVPRKLYQPGSRGSHCVCVRSSGPPWGQLDTAEHSDRGDLDDPHLQEYDGCHPLAEQCVLTG
;
A
#
# COMPACT_ATOMS: atom_id res chain seq x y z
N GLY A 1 15.49 11.21 -30.40
CA GLY A 1 14.63 11.15 -29.21
C GLY A 1 15.48 11.38 -27.98
N ARG A 2 14.92 11.96 -26.92
CA ARG A 2 15.57 12.09 -25.60
C ARG A 2 14.80 11.20 -24.62
N ASP A 3 15.50 10.61 -23.67
CA ASP A 3 14.86 9.84 -22.60
C ASP A 3 14.12 10.79 -21.66
N ALA A 4 12.81 10.60 -21.52
CA ALA A 4 11.92 11.38 -20.66
C ALA A 4 11.33 10.52 -19.54
N THR A 5 11.88 9.33 -19.28
CA THR A 5 11.32 8.34 -18.34
C THR A 5 11.07 8.94 -16.96
N ARG A 6 12.02 9.73 -16.42
CA ARG A 6 11.86 10.41 -15.12
C ARG A 6 10.81 11.53 -15.15
N ALA A 7 10.70 12.25 -16.26
CA ALA A 7 9.72 13.33 -16.41
C ALA A 7 8.27 12.79 -16.35
N PHE A 8 8.02 11.58 -16.85
CA PHE A 8 6.74 10.90 -16.70
C PHE A 8 6.38 10.57 -15.25
N ALA A 9 7.37 10.31 -14.41
CA ALA A 9 7.17 10.04 -12.99
C ALA A 9 6.97 11.32 -12.16
N THR A 10 7.80 12.33 -12.43
CA THR A 10 7.91 13.56 -11.63
C THR A 10 7.02 14.71 -12.11
N GLY A 11 6.56 14.66 -13.37
CA GLY A 11 5.86 15.75 -14.04
C GLY A 11 6.78 16.89 -14.51
N ASP A 12 8.09 16.82 -14.29
CA ASP A 12 9.04 17.86 -14.71
C ASP A 12 9.59 17.60 -16.12
N PHE A 13 8.98 18.25 -17.11
CA PHE A 13 9.41 18.20 -18.52
C PHE A 13 10.37 19.35 -18.91
N THR A 14 10.92 20.07 -17.93
CA THR A 14 11.97 21.08 -18.20
C THR A 14 13.30 20.40 -18.53
N PRO A 15 14.30 21.11 -19.09
CA PRO A 15 15.60 20.52 -19.39
C PRO A 15 16.29 19.85 -18.18
N ALA A 16 15.98 20.31 -16.97
CA ALA A 16 16.49 19.76 -15.71
C ALA A 16 15.79 18.45 -15.31
N GLY A 17 14.49 18.31 -15.58
CA GLY A 17 13.71 17.10 -15.31
C GLY A 17 13.85 15.99 -16.37
N LEU A 18 14.30 16.34 -17.57
CA LEU A 18 14.61 15.40 -18.66
C LEU A 18 15.97 14.68 -18.45
N VAL A 19 16.13 14.04 -17.30
CA VAL A 19 17.26 13.17 -16.97
C VAL A 19 16.82 11.71 -16.99
N ASP A 20 17.73 10.83 -17.41
CA ASP A 20 17.45 9.39 -17.58
C ASP A 20 17.62 8.59 -16.29
N ASP A 21 18.27 9.16 -15.27
CA ASP A 21 18.51 8.49 -14.00
C ASP A 21 17.27 8.43 -13.10
N VAL A 22 16.81 7.20 -12.84
CA VAL A 22 15.64 6.85 -12.03
C VAL A 22 16.00 6.25 -10.67
N SER A 23 17.28 6.11 -10.34
CA SER A 23 17.74 5.44 -9.11
C SER A 23 17.30 6.13 -7.81
N ALA A 24 17.02 7.44 -7.89
CA ALA A 24 16.58 8.25 -6.75
C ALA A 24 15.04 8.39 -6.64
N LEU A 25 14.27 7.68 -7.49
CA LEU A 25 12.82 7.75 -7.45
C LEU A 25 12.24 6.94 -6.30
N SER A 26 11.16 7.45 -5.72
CA SER A 26 10.37 6.73 -4.73
C SER A 26 9.65 5.53 -5.35
N PRO A 27 9.23 4.53 -4.54
CA PRO A 27 8.43 3.41 -5.03
C PRO A 27 7.18 3.84 -5.80
N GLY A 28 6.50 4.91 -5.36
CA GLY A 28 5.32 5.45 -6.04
C GLY A 28 5.63 6.01 -7.43
N GLU A 29 6.76 6.71 -7.58
CA GLU A 29 7.22 7.24 -8.87
C GLU A 29 7.67 6.11 -9.82
N LEU A 30 8.32 5.06 -9.31
CA LEU A 30 8.65 3.87 -10.09
C LEU A 30 7.40 3.14 -10.60
N LEU A 31 6.36 3.03 -9.77
CA LEU A 31 5.05 2.50 -10.19
C LEU A 31 4.37 3.40 -11.25
N ALA A 32 4.56 4.71 -11.17
CA ALA A 32 4.10 5.63 -12.21
C ALA A 32 4.81 5.39 -13.54
N ILE A 33 6.14 5.18 -13.54
CA ILE A 33 6.90 4.79 -14.75
C ILE A 33 6.33 3.51 -15.35
N GLN A 34 6.13 2.48 -14.53
CA GLN A 34 5.55 1.21 -15.00
C GLN A 34 4.16 1.41 -15.60
N SER A 35 3.33 2.26 -15.00
CA SER A 35 1.99 2.58 -15.52
C SER A 35 2.06 3.25 -16.89
N TRP A 36 2.97 4.22 -17.06
CA TRP A 36 3.22 4.85 -18.36
C TRP A 36 3.75 3.86 -19.39
N LEU A 37 4.70 3.00 -19.01
CA LEU A 37 5.24 1.97 -19.90
C LEU A 37 4.12 1.04 -20.41
N SER A 38 3.27 0.54 -19.50
CA SER A 38 2.12 -0.30 -19.85
C SER A 38 1.12 0.44 -20.74
N PHE A 39 0.84 1.71 -20.45
CA PHE A 39 -0.02 2.55 -21.30
C PHE A 39 0.55 2.66 -22.71
N TYR A 40 1.83 3.02 -22.87
CA TYR A 40 2.41 3.19 -24.20
C TYR A 40 2.50 1.87 -24.98
N GLN A 41 2.86 0.77 -24.31
CA GLN A 41 2.88 -0.57 -24.94
C GLN A 41 1.50 -1.02 -25.42
N ALA A 42 0.44 -0.65 -24.71
CA ALA A 42 -0.93 -1.00 -25.09
C ALA A 42 -1.50 -0.12 -26.21
N ASN A 43 -0.99 1.10 -26.38
CA ASN A 43 -1.59 2.11 -27.26
C ASN A 43 -0.73 2.49 -28.48
N TYR A 44 0.54 2.04 -28.55
CA TYR A 44 1.47 2.41 -29.62
C TYR A 44 2.37 1.24 -30.01
N ASP A 45 2.69 1.15 -31.30
CA ASP A 45 3.66 0.18 -31.81
C ASP A 45 5.11 0.65 -31.51
N PRO A 46 5.93 -0.17 -30.83
CA PRO A 46 7.32 0.18 -30.57
C PRO A 46 8.14 0.12 -31.86
N VAL A 47 8.79 1.23 -32.22
CA VAL A 47 9.61 1.35 -33.45
C VAL A 47 11.09 1.06 -33.23
N GLY A 48 11.52 0.84 -31.99
CA GLY A 48 12.91 0.56 -31.65
C GLY A 48 13.24 0.82 -30.18
N LYS A 49 14.53 0.72 -29.84
CA LYS A 49 15.08 1.03 -28.51
C LYS A 49 15.94 2.29 -28.58
N LEU A 50 15.93 3.08 -27.51
CA LEU A 50 16.79 4.25 -27.39
C LEU A 50 18.16 3.83 -26.82
N VAL A 51 19.22 3.98 -27.62
CA VAL A 51 20.61 3.81 -27.16
C VAL A 51 20.92 4.87 -26.10
N GLY A 52 21.38 4.45 -24.92
CA GLY A 52 21.61 5.32 -23.78
C GLY A 52 21.70 4.54 -22.47
N ARG A 53 21.13 5.10 -21.39
CA ARG A 53 21.22 4.51 -20.05
C ARG A 53 20.66 3.10 -19.97
N PHE A 54 19.53 2.82 -20.62
CA PHE A 54 18.81 1.55 -20.46
C PHE A 54 19.15 0.50 -21.52
N TYR A 55 19.57 0.92 -22.72
CA TYR A 55 19.97 0.03 -23.80
C TYR A 55 21.29 0.49 -24.43
N ASP A 56 22.19 -0.45 -24.72
CA ASP A 56 23.45 -0.16 -25.40
C ASP A 56 23.30 -0.02 -26.93
N GLU A 57 24.42 0.20 -27.63
CA GLU A 57 24.46 0.35 -29.09
C GLU A 57 23.93 -0.87 -29.87
N ASN A 58 23.92 -2.04 -29.25
CA ASN A 58 23.37 -3.28 -29.81
C ASN A 58 21.90 -3.50 -29.42
N GLY A 59 21.32 -2.57 -28.65
CA GLY A 59 19.98 -2.70 -28.09
C GLY A 59 19.88 -3.71 -26.94
N ALA A 60 21.01 -4.13 -26.37
CA ALA A 60 21.04 -5.02 -25.21
C ALA A 60 20.75 -4.24 -23.91
N PRO A 61 20.03 -4.84 -22.95
CA PRO A 61 19.73 -4.19 -21.69
C PRO A 61 21.00 -3.94 -20.87
N THR A 62 21.16 -2.71 -20.40
CA THR A 62 22.26 -2.32 -19.50
C THR A 62 21.97 -2.76 -18.06
N GLU A 63 22.96 -2.61 -17.19
CA GLU A 63 22.77 -2.82 -15.76
C GLU A 63 21.77 -1.83 -15.13
N ALA A 64 21.74 -0.58 -15.61
CA ALA A 64 20.81 0.42 -15.11
C ALA A 64 19.35 0.03 -15.39
N LEU A 65 19.07 -0.62 -16.54
CA LEU A 65 17.73 -1.13 -16.82
C LEU A 65 17.34 -2.26 -15.87
N ARG A 66 18.24 -3.23 -15.65
CA ARG A 66 17.96 -4.35 -14.73
C ARG A 66 17.68 -3.85 -13.31
N GLN A 67 18.42 -2.85 -12.85
CA GLN A 67 18.21 -2.23 -11.55
C GLN A 67 16.86 -1.51 -11.46
N ALA A 68 16.48 -0.75 -12.50
CA ALA A 68 15.19 -0.09 -12.56
C ALA A 68 14.02 -1.10 -12.59
N GLU A 69 14.12 -2.16 -13.39
CA GLU A 69 13.13 -3.24 -13.46
C GLU A 69 12.99 -3.96 -12.11
N ALA A 70 14.10 -4.30 -11.45
CA ALA A 70 14.08 -4.93 -10.13
C ALA A 70 13.44 -4.02 -9.07
N ALA A 71 13.76 -2.72 -9.06
CA ALA A 71 13.17 -1.76 -8.13
C ALA A 71 11.66 -1.58 -8.37
N ILE A 72 11.21 -1.60 -9.63
CA ILE A 72 9.79 -1.59 -9.99
C ILE A 72 9.10 -2.86 -9.49
N GLU A 73 9.70 -4.04 -9.70
CA GLU A 73 9.14 -5.31 -9.24
C GLU A 73 9.00 -5.34 -7.71
N GLU A 74 9.99 -4.84 -6.98
CA GLU A 74 9.93 -4.70 -5.53
C GLU A 74 8.82 -3.72 -5.10
N ALA A 75 8.70 -2.57 -5.76
CA ALA A 75 7.64 -1.60 -5.49
C ALA A 75 6.24 -2.20 -5.72
N GLN A 76 6.06 -3.02 -6.76
CA GLN A 76 4.80 -3.71 -7.05
C GLN A 76 4.47 -4.74 -5.97
N LYS A 77 5.44 -5.55 -5.54
CA LYS A 77 5.26 -6.52 -4.46
C LYS A 77 4.84 -5.81 -3.17
N PHE A 78 5.54 -4.75 -2.81
CA PHE A 78 5.21 -3.95 -1.63
C PHE A 78 3.80 -3.34 -1.72
N GLN A 79 3.42 -2.80 -2.88
CA GLN A 79 2.07 -2.27 -3.10
C GLN A 79 1.00 -3.36 -2.94
N ALA A 80 1.20 -4.53 -3.54
CA ALA A 80 0.27 -5.65 -3.45
C ALA A 80 0.11 -6.15 -2.00
N GLU A 81 1.21 -6.25 -1.26
CA GLU A 81 1.19 -6.61 0.17
C GLU A 81 0.47 -5.55 1.02
N SER A 82 0.74 -4.27 0.76
CA SER A 82 0.07 -3.16 1.44
C SER A 82 -1.44 -3.18 1.19
N GLU A 83 -1.88 -3.37 -0.06
CA GLU A 83 -3.32 -3.46 -0.38
C GLU A 83 -3.96 -4.72 0.24
N ARG A 84 -3.30 -5.88 0.20
CA ARG A 84 -3.79 -7.08 0.88
C ARG A 84 -3.95 -6.86 2.38
N ARG A 85 -2.97 -6.21 3.02
CA ARG A 85 -3.02 -5.88 4.44
C ARG A 85 -4.10 -4.86 4.76
N LYS A 86 -4.34 -3.89 3.87
CA LYS A 86 -5.44 -2.92 4.00
C LYS A 86 -6.82 -3.59 3.87
N LEU A 87 -6.94 -4.64 3.06
CA LEU A 87 -8.18 -5.42 2.99
C LEU A 87 -8.43 -6.23 4.26
N GLN A 88 -7.38 -6.85 4.81
CA GLN A 88 -7.45 -7.59 6.07
C GLN A 88 -7.70 -6.67 7.28
N PHE A 89 -6.95 -5.57 7.34
CA PHE A 89 -6.94 -4.60 8.45
C PHE A 89 -7.16 -3.16 7.93
N PRO A 90 -8.38 -2.80 7.49
CA PRO A 90 -8.66 -1.46 7.05
C PRO A 90 -8.47 -0.46 8.18
N PRO A 91 -7.94 0.75 7.91
CA PRO A 91 -7.88 1.82 8.89
C PRO A 91 -9.26 2.11 9.52
N CYS A 92 -9.28 2.38 10.82
CA CYS A 92 -10.48 2.84 11.50
C CYS A 92 -10.96 4.18 10.94
N ASN A 93 -12.26 4.43 11.09
CA ASN A 93 -12.73 5.82 11.07
C ASN A 93 -12.26 6.51 12.35
N SER A 94 -12.00 7.81 12.27
CA SER A 94 -11.54 8.57 13.43
C SER A 94 -12.09 9.99 13.42
N GLU A 95 -12.27 10.54 14.61
CA GLU A 95 -12.57 11.94 14.84
C GLU A 95 -11.77 12.43 16.04
N TRP A 96 -11.52 13.73 16.08
CA TRP A 96 -10.93 14.38 17.23
C TRP A 96 -11.63 15.69 17.49
N SER A 97 -11.82 16.01 18.77
CA SER A 97 -12.23 17.34 19.20
C SER A 97 -11.53 17.71 20.51
N SER A 98 -11.28 19.00 20.72
CA SER A 98 -10.70 19.51 21.96
C SER A 98 -11.53 19.18 23.20
N ALA A 99 -12.86 19.11 23.07
CA ALA A 99 -13.77 18.86 24.19
C ALA A 99 -13.92 17.37 24.55
N LYS A 100 -13.80 16.46 23.56
CA LYS A 100 -14.10 15.02 23.74
C LYS A 100 -12.91 14.10 23.53
N GLY A 101 -11.76 14.63 23.11
CA GLY A 101 -10.59 13.84 22.75
C GLY A 101 -10.73 13.13 21.40
N SER A 102 -9.94 12.09 21.21
CA SER A 102 -9.97 11.24 20.00
C SER A 102 -10.99 10.12 20.16
N ARG A 103 -11.73 9.82 19.10
CA ARG A 103 -12.57 8.63 19.01
C ARG A 103 -12.26 7.89 17.72
N VAL A 104 -12.19 6.57 17.81
CA VAL A 104 -12.04 5.66 16.67
C VAL A 104 -13.20 4.70 16.61
N TRP A 105 -13.64 4.33 15.42
CA TRP A 105 -14.70 3.34 15.26
C TRP A 105 -14.58 2.57 13.95
N CYS A 106 -15.26 1.43 13.94
CA CYS A 106 -15.35 0.52 12.83
C CYS A 106 -16.78 0.43 12.34
N SER A 107 -16.93 0.38 11.03
CA SER A 107 -18.21 0.18 10.37
C SER A 107 -18.01 -0.70 9.15
N THR A 108 -19.12 -1.08 8.49
CA THR A 108 -19.10 -1.80 7.21
C THR A 108 -18.39 -1.01 6.11
N GLN A 109 -18.10 0.27 6.33
CA GLN A 109 -17.20 1.09 5.52
C GLN A 109 -16.19 1.79 6.42
N SER A 110 -14.92 1.41 6.34
CA SER A 110 -13.80 2.05 7.07
C SER A 110 -12.55 1.97 6.20
N GLY A 111 -11.69 2.99 6.25
CA GLY A 111 -10.41 2.98 5.51
C GLY A 111 -10.56 2.89 3.99
N GLY A 112 -11.72 3.28 3.43
CA GLY A 112 -12.04 3.13 2.01
C GLY A 112 -12.45 1.72 1.57
N VAL A 113 -12.59 0.77 2.50
CA VAL A 113 -12.97 -0.62 2.22
C VAL A 113 -14.41 -0.87 2.64
N LYS A 114 -15.24 -1.40 1.73
CA LYS A 114 -16.63 -1.84 2.01
C LYS A 114 -16.65 -3.34 2.34
N ARG A 115 -17.32 -3.71 3.42
CA ARG A 115 -17.30 -5.04 4.04
C ARG A 115 -18.69 -5.48 4.50
N ALA A 116 -18.89 -6.77 4.71
CA ALA A 116 -20.13 -7.33 5.29
C ALA A 116 -20.17 -7.26 6.84
N TRP A 117 -19.09 -6.84 7.47
CA TRP A 117 -18.93 -6.75 8.93
C TRP A 117 -18.34 -5.39 9.31
N ALA A 118 -18.66 -4.89 10.50
CA ALA A 118 -18.08 -3.66 11.05
C ALA A 118 -16.74 -3.94 11.70
N GLY A 119 -16.73 -4.86 12.67
CA GLY A 119 -15.53 -5.29 13.39
C GLY A 119 -15.19 -4.36 14.54
N VAL A 120 -14.03 -4.58 15.14
CA VAL A 120 -13.63 -3.89 16.37
C VAL A 120 -12.33 -3.11 16.15
N PRO A 121 -12.17 -1.92 16.76
CA PRO A 121 -10.92 -1.17 16.70
C PRO A 121 -9.80 -1.91 17.44
N ARG A 122 -8.62 -2.00 16.82
CA ARG A 122 -7.37 -2.48 17.44
C ARG A 122 -6.20 -1.59 17.06
N LYS A 123 -5.18 -1.57 17.91
CA LYS A 123 -3.86 -1.01 17.62
C LYS A 123 -3.08 -2.07 16.83
N LEU A 124 -2.70 -1.78 15.59
CA LEU A 124 -1.83 -2.64 14.79
C LEU A 124 -0.40 -2.09 14.81
N TYR A 125 0.54 -2.92 15.25
CA TYR A 125 1.96 -2.60 15.25
C TYR A 125 2.63 -3.15 13.99
N GLN A 126 3.46 -2.34 13.35
CA GLN A 126 4.27 -2.77 12.23
C GLN A 126 5.74 -2.85 12.65
N PRO A 127 6.44 -3.95 12.36
CA PRO A 127 7.89 -4.02 12.56
C PRO A 127 8.58 -2.80 11.91
N GLY A 128 9.46 -2.14 12.66
CA GLY A 128 10.18 -0.94 12.20
C GLY A 128 9.42 0.39 12.32
N SER A 129 8.13 0.38 12.65
CA SER A 129 7.36 1.61 12.92
C SER A 129 7.49 2.04 14.39
N ARG A 130 7.48 3.35 14.66
CA ARG A 130 7.57 3.91 16.04
C ARG A 130 6.23 3.97 16.77
N GLY A 131 5.14 3.43 16.21
CA GLY A 131 3.82 3.51 16.81
C GLY A 131 2.81 2.56 16.18
N SER A 132 1.65 2.45 16.81
CA SER A 132 0.51 1.72 16.26
C SER A 132 -0.40 2.64 15.45
N HIS A 133 -1.14 2.07 14.50
CA HIS A 133 -2.28 2.72 13.88
C HIS A 133 -3.56 1.94 14.17
N CYS A 134 -4.70 2.63 14.13
CA CYS A 134 -5.99 1.99 14.35
C CYS A 134 -6.43 1.21 13.10
N VAL A 135 -6.77 -0.06 13.28
CA VAL A 135 -7.38 -0.89 12.26
C VAL A 135 -8.67 -1.54 12.75
N CYS A 136 -9.55 -1.87 11.81
CA CYS A 136 -10.77 -2.59 12.07
C CYS A 136 -10.59 -4.09 11.83
N VAL A 137 -10.80 -4.87 12.89
CA VAL A 137 -10.51 -6.30 12.92
C VAL A 137 -11.80 -7.08 12.94
N ARG A 138 -11.88 -8.13 12.11
CA ARG A 138 -13.03 -9.04 12.11
C ARG A 138 -13.04 -9.81 13.43
N SER A 139 -14.14 -9.76 14.17
CA SER A 139 -14.24 -10.37 15.50
C SER A 139 -14.98 -11.70 15.54
N SER A 140 -15.44 -12.21 14.39
CA SER A 140 -16.17 -13.47 14.27
C SER A 140 -15.96 -14.13 12.91
N GLY A 141 -16.23 -15.43 12.83
CA GLY A 141 -16.01 -16.26 11.66
C GLY A 141 -14.56 -16.73 11.50
N PRO A 142 -14.23 -17.27 10.32
CA PRO A 142 -12.88 -17.71 10.01
C PRO A 142 -11.90 -16.53 9.89
N PRO A 143 -10.62 -16.75 10.25
CA PRO A 143 -9.56 -15.79 10.02
C PRO A 143 -9.35 -15.51 8.54
N TRP A 144 -8.78 -14.35 8.24
CA TRP A 144 -8.43 -13.94 6.89
C TRP A 144 -7.49 -14.94 6.22
N GLY A 145 -7.73 -15.23 4.95
CA GLY A 145 -6.96 -16.22 4.18
C GLY A 145 -7.33 -17.68 4.47
N GLN A 146 -8.22 -17.94 5.43
CA GLN A 146 -8.72 -19.27 5.77
C GLN A 146 -10.26 -19.31 5.74
N LEU A 147 -10.89 -18.54 4.85
CA LEU A 147 -12.35 -18.39 4.81
C LEU A 147 -13.11 -19.70 4.55
N ASP A 148 -12.45 -20.70 3.95
CA ASP A 148 -13.03 -21.99 3.59
C ASP A 148 -12.79 -23.09 4.65
N THR A 149 -12.09 -22.79 5.75
CA THR A 149 -11.84 -23.80 6.79
C THR A 149 -13.07 -23.97 7.67
N ALA A 150 -13.59 -25.19 7.77
CA ALA A 150 -14.74 -25.50 8.63
C ALA A 150 -14.40 -25.46 10.13
N GLU A 151 -13.14 -25.66 10.49
CA GLU A 151 -12.66 -25.62 11.88
C GLU A 151 -11.92 -24.31 12.13
N HIS A 152 -12.49 -23.44 12.97
CA HIS A 152 -11.87 -22.18 13.39
C HIS A 152 -12.38 -21.78 14.78
N SER A 153 -11.63 -20.91 15.47
CA SER A 153 -11.98 -20.40 16.80
C SER A 153 -13.22 -19.49 16.81
N ASP A 154 -13.71 -19.10 15.62
CA ASP A 154 -14.82 -18.14 15.42
C ASP A 154 -14.52 -16.75 15.97
N ARG A 155 -13.24 -16.38 15.96
CA ARG A 155 -12.72 -15.10 16.47
C ARG A 155 -12.24 -14.16 15.36
N GLY A 156 -12.50 -14.50 14.09
CA GLY A 156 -12.01 -13.74 12.95
C GLY A 156 -10.50 -13.55 13.01
N ASP A 157 -10.05 -12.30 12.96
CA ASP A 157 -8.63 -11.91 12.92
C ASP A 157 -8.10 -11.44 14.29
N LEU A 158 -8.85 -11.64 15.38
CA LEU A 158 -8.48 -11.14 16.72
C LEU A 158 -7.17 -11.73 17.27
N ASP A 159 -6.77 -12.90 16.79
CA ASP A 159 -5.63 -13.64 17.31
C ASP A 159 -4.29 -13.28 16.58
N ASP A 160 -4.29 -12.25 15.73
CA ASP A 160 -3.05 -11.73 15.11
C ASP A 160 -2.12 -11.14 16.19
N PRO A 161 -0.86 -11.61 16.28
CA PRO A 161 0.06 -11.24 17.36
C PRO A 161 0.51 -9.78 17.33
N HIS A 162 0.26 -9.06 16.25
CA HIS A 162 0.59 -7.64 16.12
C HIS A 162 -0.54 -6.71 16.55
N LEU A 163 -1.67 -7.26 16.99
CA LEU A 163 -2.82 -6.50 17.47
C LEU A 163 -2.77 -6.31 18.98
N GLN A 164 -3.23 -5.14 19.42
CA GLN A 164 -3.47 -4.84 20.82
C GLN A 164 -4.82 -4.13 20.99
N GLU A 165 -5.49 -4.42 22.10
CA GLU A 165 -6.72 -3.73 22.48
C GLU A 165 -6.44 -2.28 22.93
N TYR A 166 -7.48 -1.45 22.88
CA TYR A 166 -7.43 -0.12 23.49
C TYR A 166 -7.79 -0.22 24.97
N ASP A 167 -6.99 0.42 25.81
CA ASP A 167 -7.23 0.48 27.25
C ASP A 167 -8.57 1.19 27.54
N GLY A 168 -9.37 0.63 28.45
CA GLY A 168 -10.69 1.18 28.80
C GLY A 168 -11.78 0.98 27.74
N CYS A 169 -11.50 0.27 26.64
CA CYS A 169 -12.50 -0.13 25.67
C CYS A 169 -13.02 -1.55 25.92
N HIS A 170 -14.31 -1.79 25.70
CA HIS A 170 -14.82 -3.15 25.70
C HIS A 170 -14.19 -3.94 24.52
N PRO A 171 -13.70 -5.17 24.72
CA PRO A 171 -13.00 -5.93 23.67
C PRO A 171 -13.80 -6.07 22.36
N LEU A 172 -15.13 -6.17 22.47
CA LEU A 172 -16.03 -6.32 21.32
C LEU A 172 -16.76 -5.03 20.91
N ALA A 173 -16.36 -3.86 21.42
CA ALA A 173 -16.98 -2.60 21.01
C ALA A 173 -16.54 -2.19 19.59
N GLU A 174 -17.49 -1.72 18.80
CA GLU A 174 -17.22 -1.18 17.45
C GLU A 174 -16.65 0.24 17.50
N GLN A 175 -16.67 0.91 18.65
CA GLN A 175 -16.09 2.24 18.86
C GLN A 175 -15.30 2.33 20.17
N CYS A 176 -14.27 3.17 20.17
CA CYS A 176 -13.42 3.43 21.33
C CYS A 176 -13.15 4.95 21.46
N VAL A 177 -13.35 5.48 22.67
CA VAL A 177 -12.91 6.83 23.03
C VAL A 177 -11.52 6.73 23.65
N LEU A 178 -10.56 7.44 23.08
CA LEU A 178 -9.17 7.39 23.50
C LEU A 178 -8.95 8.50 24.54
N THR A 179 -8.63 8.10 25.76
CA THR A 179 -8.12 9.01 26.77
C THR A 179 -6.66 9.33 26.42
N GLY A 180 -6.36 10.62 26.23
CA GLY A 180 -5.01 11.12 25.99
C GLY A 180 -4.14 11.14 27.23
#